data_AF-A0A961DBB6-F1
#
_entry.id   AF-A0A961DBB6-F1
#
_cell.length_a   1.000
_cell.length_b   1.000
_cell.length_c   1.000
_cell.angle_alpha   90.00
_cell.angle_beta   90.00
_cell.angle_gamma   90.00
#
_symmetry.space_group_name_H-M   'P 1'
#
loop_
_entity.id
_entity.type
_entity.pdbx_description
1 polymer ?
#
loop_
_entity_poly.entity_id
_entity_poly.type
_entity_poly.pdbx_seq_one_letter_code
_entity_poly.pdbx_strand_id
1 'polypeptide(L)'
;MNARRPSRLLALTVLLLMSATWLHAADQPASAPAAEKLRESMLLPGVSLAEGVSEITGVAISPLLGVSAMGAWTYYKTEPALRHRLPWYCHPGVWGTGLSLILVCFLKDFLGAAAPALVKKPLDFAELFENKISALVASVGFVPLVALAMAQIDKLQPQAVVPSTGGHLAVVPVASIIDFGVHTPWLSIPVAIVAFGVVWLSSHAINVLIALSPFGIVDAGLKLAKLGLITLVAGSTMIHPYAGALVSLVLIVIALLLAGWSFRLTLFGTLMGADFLLNKRASEDDLKDGVKGFLARRVDGVPVRTLVKLKHDAAGLPTIGFHPWLMLPERHITLPPADMVVYKGLLHPTVAHRAPDGNSGAQHSLILLPRYRRLEETIARSYGCQEVMDSTLLRGLKAMRQWLVNMLSTGRNLIEARGSASE
;
A
#
# COMPACT_ATOMS: atom_id res chain seq x y z
N MET A 1 24.32 31.54 0.33
CA MET A 1 24.11 31.03 -1.04
C MET A 1 23.35 29.71 -0.98
N ASN A 2 22.16 29.68 -1.58
CA ASN A 2 21.15 28.63 -1.44
C ASN A 2 21.46 27.38 -2.29
N ALA A 3 21.91 26.30 -1.66
CA ALA A 3 21.96 24.97 -2.27
C ALA A 3 20.53 24.38 -2.36
N ARG A 4 19.83 24.66 -3.45
CA ARG A 4 18.50 24.09 -3.73
C ARG A 4 18.64 22.61 -4.10
N ARG A 5 17.83 21.80 -3.40
CA ARG A 5 17.86 20.34 -3.30
C ARG A 5 17.54 19.63 -4.64
N PRO A 6 18.22 18.52 -4.97
CA PRO A 6 17.95 17.69 -6.16
C PRO A 6 16.58 16.97 -6.12
N SER A 7 15.91 16.94 -4.96
CA SER A 7 14.60 16.30 -4.79
C SER A 7 13.43 17.06 -5.43
N ARG A 8 13.59 18.36 -5.72
CA ARG A 8 12.54 19.16 -6.40
C ARG A 8 12.56 18.97 -7.92
N LEU A 9 13.72 18.68 -8.50
CA LEU A 9 13.88 18.43 -9.94
C LEU A 9 13.26 17.09 -10.35
N LEU A 10 13.37 16.07 -9.48
CA LEU A 10 12.80 14.73 -9.74
C LEU A 10 11.26 14.70 -9.58
N ALA A 11 10.71 15.55 -8.71
CA ALA A 11 9.26 15.74 -8.59
C ALA A 11 8.67 16.54 -9.78
N LEU A 12 9.44 17.48 -10.35
CA LEU A 12 9.03 18.27 -11.51
C LEU A 12 9.09 17.48 -12.82
N THR A 13 10.04 16.54 -12.99
CA THR A 13 10.07 15.67 -14.16
C THR A 13 8.95 14.62 -14.17
N VAL A 14 8.56 14.10 -13.01
CA VAL A 14 7.39 13.21 -12.90
C VAL A 14 6.08 13.96 -13.16
N LEU A 15 5.98 15.24 -12.75
CA LEU A 15 4.80 16.06 -13.05
C LEU A 15 4.72 16.47 -14.54
N LEU A 16 5.85 16.76 -15.19
CA LEU A 16 5.88 17.15 -16.61
C LEU A 16 5.58 16.00 -17.58
N LEU A 17 5.90 14.75 -17.21
CA LEU A 17 5.57 13.57 -18.01
C LEU A 17 4.09 13.19 -17.93
N MET A 18 3.35 13.67 -16.91
CA MET A 18 1.91 13.44 -16.75
C MET A 18 1.05 14.49 -17.48
N SER A 19 1.60 15.65 -17.86
CA SER A 19 0.84 16.74 -18.50
C SER A 19 0.79 16.69 -20.03
N ALA A 20 1.51 15.79 -20.69
CA ALA A 20 1.66 15.80 -22.16
C ALA A 20 0.61 14.99 -22.94
N THR A 21 -0.42 14.44 -22.29
CA THR A 21 -1.46 13.64 -22.96
C THR A 21 -2.86 14.18 -22.70
N TRP A 22 -3.05 15.47 -22.92
CA TRP A 22 -4.37 16.08 -23.03
C TRP A 22 -4.42 16.89 -24.32
N LEU A 23 -4.85 16.26 -25.42
CA LEU A 23 -5.56 16.91 -26.53
C LEU A 23 -5.89 15.87 -27.60
N HIS A 24 -7.08 15.27 -27.53
CA HIS A 24 -7.97 15.01 -28.69
C HIS A 24 -9.16 14.16 -28.25
N ALA A 25 -10.33 14.80 -28.15
CA ALA A 25 -11.62 14.13 -28.21
C ALA A 25 -12.41 14.84 -29.32
N ALA A 26 -12.50 14.21 -30.48
CA ALA A 26 -13.43 14.60 -31.53
C ALA A 26 -14.58 13.60 -31.53
N ASP A 27 -15.77 14.12 -31.30
CA ASP A 27 -17.05 13.43 -31.21
C ASP A 27 -17.54 13.07 -32.63
N GLN A 28 -17.95 11.81 -32.89
CA GLN A 28 -18.80 11.43 -34.05
C GLN A 28 -19.30 9.96 -33.99
N PRO A 29 -20.48 9.64 -34.56
CA PRO A 29 -21.32 8.51 -34.16
C PRO A 29 -20.97 7.16 -34.80
N ALA A 30 -21.60 6.09 -34.28
CA ALA A 30 -21.29 4.68 -34.54
C ALA A 30 -21.98 4.05 -35.76
N SER A 31 -21.29 3.11 -36.43
CA SER A 31 -21.84 2.20 -37.44
C SER A 31 -22.04 0.78 -36.87
N ALA A 32 -23.11 0.11 -37.32
CA ALA A 32 -23.82 -0.99 -36.66
C ALA A 32 -23.26 -2.44 -36.71
N PRO A 33 -22.36 -2.88 -37.61
CA PRO A 33 -22.11 -4.32 -37.79
C PRO A 33 -21.17 -4.97 -36.74
N ALA A 34 -20.39 -4.18 -36.01
CA ALA A 34 -19.50 -4.69 -34.95
C ALA A 34 -20.23 -5.00 -33.62
N ALA A 35 -21.43 -4.43 -33.44
CA ALA A 35 -22.24 -4.64 -32.24
C ALA A 35 -22.85 -6.05 -32.17
N GLU A 36 -22.96 -6.74 -33.32
CA GLU A 36 -23.69 -8.00 -33.44
C GLU A 36 -22.87 -9.23 -33.04
N LYS A 37 -21.57 -9.26 -33.40
CA LYS A 37 -20.64 -10.31 -32.93
C LYS A 37 -20.29 -10.21 -31.45
N LEU A 38 -20.30 -8.99 -30.88
CA LEU A 38 -20.12 -8.78 -29.44
C LEU A 38 -21.35 -9.28 -28.65
N ARG A 39 -22.54 -9.09 -29.24
CA ARG A 39 -23.84 -9.53 -28.71
C ARG A 39 -23.91 -11.04 -28.50
N GLU A 40 -23.39 -11.85 -29.43
CA GLU A 40 -23.44 -13.31 -29.33
C GLU A 40 -22.61 -13.88 -28.17
N SER A 41 -21.43 -13.33 -27.90
CA SER A 41 -20.63 -13.70 -26.71
C SER A 41 -21.21 -13.20 -25.38
N MET A 42 -22.13 -12.23 -25.43
CA MET A 42 -22.86 -11.69 -24.28
C MET A 42 -24.15 -12.46 -23.94
N LEU A 43 -24.50 -13.52 -24.68
CA LEU A 43 -25.79 -14.22 -24.54
C LEU A 43 -25.89 -15.15 -23.31
N LEU A 44 -24.82 -15.38 -22.55
CA LEU A 44 -24.89 -16.14 -21.29
C LEU A 44 -25.11 -15.15 -20.12
N PRO A 45 -26.27 -15.22 -19.42
CA PRO A 45 -26.60 -14.30 -18.34
C PRO A 45 -25.52 -14.31 -17.25
N GLY A 46 -24.90 -13.17 -16.94
CA GLY A 46 -23.94 -13.04 -15.85
C GLY A 46 -22.46 -13.30 -16.19
N VAL A 47 -22.11 -13.63 -17.44
CA VAL A 47 -20.69 -13.78 -17.85
C VAL A 47 -19.93 -12.44 -17.75
N SER A 48 -20.53 -11.35 -18.22
CA SER A 48 -19.95 -10.00 -18.12
C SER A 48 -19.75 -9.54 -16.67
N LEU A 49 -20.69 -9.90 -15.79
CA LEU A 49 -20.57 -9.66 -14.35
C LEU A 49 -19.39 -10.45 -13.77
N ALA A 50 -19.28 -11.73 -14.14
CA ALA A 50 -18.22 -12.61 -13.68
C ALA A 50 -16.82 -12.15 -14.14
N GLU A 51 -16.70 -11.70 -15.40
CA GLU A 51 -15.50 -11.08 -15.94
C GLU A 51 -15.17 -9.79 -15.21
N GLY A 52 -16.13 -8.86 -15.05
CA GLY A 52 -15.92 -7.58 -14.39
C GLY A 52 -15.48 -7.71 -12.92
N VAL A 53 -16.08 -8.62 -12.14
CA VAL A 53 -15.64 -8.89 -10.75
C VAL A 53 -14.20 -9.39 -10.72
N SER A 54 -13.82 -10.25 -11.67
CA SER A 54 -12.48 -10.81 -11.76
C SER A 54 -11.45 -9.77 -12.20
N GLU A 55 -11.81 -8.91 -13.16
CA GLU A 55 -10.99 -7.79 -13.61
C GLU A 55 -10.71 -6.81 -12.47
N ILE A 56 -11.75 -6.38 -11.76
CA ILE A 56 -11.61 -5.46 -10.62
C ILE A 56 -10.72 -6.07 -9.53
N THR A 57 -10.89 -7.37 -9.25
CA THR A 57 -10.10 -8.07 -8.23
C THR A 57 -8.64 -8.24 -8.66
N GLY A 58 -8.37 -8.64 -9.89
CA GLY A 58 -7.02 -8.77 -10.44
C GLY A 58 -6.28 -7.43 -10.44
N VAL A 59 -6.96 -6.36 -10.85
CA VAL A 59 -6.44 -4.99 -10.82
C VAL A 59 -6.25 -4.50 -9.39
N ALA A 60 -7.10 -4.86 -8.43
CA ALA A 60 -6.89 -4.53 -7.03
C ALA A 60 -5.59 -5.14 -6.45
N ILE A 61 -5.24 -6.36 -6.86
CA ILE A 61 -4.01 -7.02 -6.39
C ILE A 61 -2.76 -6.27 -6.90
N SER A 62 -2.74 -5.84 -8.16
CA SER A 62 -1.64 -5.05 -8.71
C SER A 62 -2.17 -4.02 -9.70
N PRO A 63 -2.53 -2.80 -9.26
CA PRO A 63 -3.20 -1.79 -10.07
C PRO A 63 -2.47 -1.43 -11.35
N LEU A 64 -1.16 -1.17 -11.27
CA LEU A 64 -0.38 -0.83 -12.46
C LEU A 64 -0.34 -1.99 -13.46
N LEU A 65 -0.03 -3.20 -12.98
CA LEU A 65 0.05 -4.38 -13.84
C LEU A 65 -1.32 -4.75 -14.41
N GLY A 66 -2.36 -4.71 -13.60
CA GLY A 66 -3.73 -5.04 -14.00
C GLY A 66 -4.25 -4.09 -15.06
N VAL A 67 -4.20 -2.76 -14.82
CA VAL A 67 -4.68 -1.78 -15.80
C VAL A 67 -3.88 -1.85 -17.10
N SER A 68 -2.54 -1.97 -17.02
CA SER A 68 -1.71 -2.09 -18.21
C SER A 68 -1.93 -3.40 -18.98
N ALA A 69 -2.03 -4.53 -18.29
CA ALA A 69 -2.26 -5.83 -18.93
C ALA A 69 -3.65 -5.89 -19.58
N MET A 70 -4.69 -5.43 -18.87
CA MET A 70 -6.06 -5.36 -19.41
C MET A 70 -6.15 -4.39 -20.59
N GLY A 71 -5.48 -3.24 -20.51
CA GLY A 71 -5.40 -2.27 -21.60
C GLY A 71 -4.74 -2.85 -22.85
N ALA A 72 -3.59 -3.52 -22.69
CA ALA A 72 -2.89 -4.18 -23.80
C ALA A 72 -3.74 -5.31 -24.40
N TRP A 73 -4.31 -6.19 -23.56
CA TRP A 73 -5.17 -7.29 -23.98
C TRP A 73 -6.38 -6.79 -24.78
N THR A 74 -7.09 -5.80 -24.26
CA THR A 74 -8.27 -5.21 -24.91
C THR A 74 -7.90 -4.54 -26.23
N TYR A 75 -6.77 -3.83 -26.27
CA TYR A 75 -6.28 -3.18 -27.50
C TYR A 75 -6.00 -4.17 -28.63
N TYR A 76 -5.33 -5.30 -28.31
CA TYR A 76 -5.00 -6.31 -29.32
C TYR A 76 -6.19 -7.20 -29.71
N LYS A 77 -7.13 -7.44 -28.80
CA LYS A 77 -8.37 -8.19 -29.09
C LYS A 77 -9.36 -7.37 -29.93
N THR A 78 -9.28 -6.05 -29.87
CA THR A 78 -10.18 -5.14 -30.61
C THR A 78 -9.70 -4.93 -32.05
N GLU A 79 -10.65 -4.96 -32.98
CA GLU A 79 -10.44 -4.69 -34.40
C GLU A 79 -9.83 -3.29 -34.63
N PRO A 80 -8.83 -3.13 -35.53
CA PRO A 80 -8.12 -1.86 -35.72
C PRO A 80 -9.02 -0.64 -35.92
N ALA A 81 -10.14 -0.82 -36.62
CA ALA A 81 -11.10 0.25 -36.91
C ALA A 81 -11.77 0.81 -35.64
N LEU A 82 -11.92 0.02 -34.57
CA LEU A 82 -12.63 0.39 -33.34
C LEU A 82 -11.69 0.87 -32.23
N ARG A 83 -10.37 0.76 -32.40
CA ARG A 83 -9.39 1.08 -31.35
C ARG A 83 -9.43 2.53 -30.87
N HIS A 84 -9.88 3.46 -31.72
CA HIS A 84 -10.04 4.87 -31.36
C HIS A 84 -11.17 5.12 -30.33
N ARG A 85 -12.08 4.16 -30.15
CA ARG A 85 -13.20 4.25 -29.17
C ARG A 85 -12.89 3.57 -27.85
N LEU A 86 -11.71 2.96 -27.74
CA LEU A 86 -11.34 2.27 -26.52
C LEU A 86 -11.11 3.27 -25.39
N PRO A 87 -11.36 2.84 -24.13
CA PRO A 87 -11.05 3.65 -22.96
C PRO A 87 -9.57 4.08 -22.92
N TRP A 88 -9.29 5.16 -22.18
CA TRP A 88 -7.96 5.75 -22.05
C TRP A 88 -6.86 4.74 -21.68
N TYR A 89 -7.17 3.75 -20.83
CA TYR A 89 -6.20 2.74 -20.37
C TYR A 89 -5.79 1.75 -21.46
N CYS A 90 -6.55 1.64 -22.55
CA CYS A 90 -6.23 0.81 -23.71
C CYS A 90 -5.27 1.51 -24.69
N HIS A 91 -4.96 2.80 -24.49
CA HIS A 91 -4.08 3.53 -25.39
C HIS A 91 -2.61 3.05 -25.25
N PRO A 92 -1.87 2.76 -26.34
CA PRO A 92 -0.50 2.23 -26.29
C PRO A 92 0.48 3.01 -25.43
N GLY A 93 0.38 4.35 -25.42
CA GLY A 93 1.20 5.17 -24.54
C GLY A 93 0.94 4.94 -23.06
N VAL A 94 -0.29 4.64 -22.67
CA VAL A 94 -0.69 4.46 -21.27
C VAL A 94 -0.29 3.08 -20.77
N TRP A 95 -0.74 2.01 -21.43
CA TRP A 95 -0.35 0.67 -20.96
C TRP A 95 1.14 0.40 -21.17
N GLY A 96 1.74 0.95 -22.24
CA GLY A 96 3.16 0.79 -22.53
C GLY A 96 4.06 1.45 -21.49
N THR A 97 3.68 2.63 -20.98
CA THR A 97 4.44 3.27 -19.88
C THR A 97 4.32 2.48 -18.59
N GLY A 98 3.14 1.98 -18.24
CA GLY A 98 2.96 1.13 -17.07
C GLY A 98 3.75 -0.18 -17.15
N LEU A 99 3.72 -0.89 -18.30
CA LEU A 99 4.55 -2.08 -18.52
C LEU A 99 6.05 -1.75 -18.47
N SER A 100 6.47 -0.59 -18.96
CA SER A 100 7.87 -0.16 -18.87
C SER A 100 8.32 0.05 -17.42
N LEU A 101 7.47 0.67 -16.59
CA LEU A 101 7.75 0.82 -15.15
C LEU A 101 7.81 -0.53 -14.43
N ILE A 102 6.90 -1.45 -14.76
CA ILE A 102 6.90 -2.81 -14.23
C ILE A 102 8.16 -3.55 -14.65
N LEU A 103 8.60 -3.41 -15.90
CA LEU A 103 9.82 -4.02 -16.39
C LEU A 103 11.04 -3.51 -15.61
N VAL A 104 11.13 -2.21 -15.34
CA VAL A 104 12.17 -1.64 -14.47
C VAL A 104 12.08 -2.21 -13.06
N CYS A 105 10.88 -2.34 -12.50
CA CYS A 105 10.65 -2.95 -11.18
C CYS A 105 11.00 -4.45 -11.15
N PHE A 106 10.81 -5.17 -12.23
CA PHE A 106 11.21 -6.56 -12.36
C PHE A 106 12.73 -6.69 -12.50
N LEU A 107 13.34 -5.84 -13.32
CA LEU A 107 14.78 -5.83 -13.56
C LEU A 107 15.56 -5.49 -12.28
N LYS A 108 15.08 -4.55 -11.44
CA LYS A 108 15.69 -4.30 -10.14
C LYS A 108 15.64 -5.51 -9.21
N ASP A 109 14.62 -6.36 -9.31
CA ASP A 109 14.43 -7.48 -8.39
C ASP A 109 15.31 -8.65 -8.84
N PHE A 110 15.43 -8.82 -10.15
CA PHE A 110 16.34 -9.77 -10.78
C PHE A 110 17.82 -9.41 -10.53
N LEU A 111 18.21 -8.17 -10.83
CA LEU A 111 19.59 -7.68 -10.61
C LEU A 111 19.89 -7.46 -9.12
N GLY A 112 18.87 -7.10 -8.34
CA GLY A 112 18.96 -6.81 -6.91
C GLY A 112 19.06 -8.04 -6.02
N ALA A 113 18.86 -9.25 -6.55
CA ALA A 113 19.18 -10.50 -5.85
C ALA A 113 20.68 -10.58 -5.50
N ALA A 114 21.54 -9.90 -6.25
CA ALA A 114 22.98 -9.78 -6.01
C ALA A 114 23.41 -8.44 -5.40
N ALA A 115 22.50 -7.47 -5.22
CA ALA A 115 22.83 -6.11 -4.79
C ALA A 115 22.76 -5.92 -3.26
N PRO A 116 23.58 -5.02 -2.67
CA PRO A 116 23.53 -4.70 -1.25
C PRO A 116 22.16 -4.13 -0.83
N ALA A 117 21.69 -4.52 0.37
CA ALA A 117 20.39 -4.12 0.92
C ALA A 117 20.15 -2.59 0.96
N LEU A 118 21.22 -1.78 0.97
CA LEU A 118 21.15 -0.31 1.00
C LEU A 118 20.57 0.33 -0.28
N VAL A 119 20.72 -0.32 -1.45
CA VAL A 119 20.18 0.20 -2.72
C VAL A 119 18.78 -0.35 -2.98
N LYS A 120 18.52 -1.59 -2.56
CA LYS A 120 17.21 -2.25 -2.75
C LYS A 120 16.09 -1.60 -1.94
N LYS A 121 16.38 -1.21 -0.69
CA LYS A 121 15.39 -0.66 0.24
C LYS A 121 14.68 0.63 -0.20
N PRO A 122 15.38 1.70 -0.64
CA PRO A 122 14.68 2.90 -1.10
C PRO A 122 13.79 2.62 -2.31
N LEU A 123 14.17 1.66 -3.14
CA LEU A 123 13.43 1.29 -4.33
C LEU A 123 12.17 0.45 -4.02
N ASP A 124 12.20 -0.39 -2.99
CA ASP A 124 11.01 -1.06 -2.47
C ASP A 124 10.01 -0.05 -1.85
N PHE A 125 10.50 0.99 -1.18
CA PHE A 125 9.62 2.08 -0.72
C PHE A 125 9.07 2.90 -1.89
N ALA A 126 9.83 3.13 -2.96
CA ALA A 126 9.31 3.78 -4.16
C ALA A 126 8.17 2.98 -4.80
N GLU A 127 8.33 1.66 -4.92
CA GLU A 127 7.28 0.74 -5.38
C GLU A 127 6.05 0.75 -4.45
N LEU A 128 6.26 0.89 -3.14
CA LEU A 128 5.15 1.07 -2.19
C LEU A 128 4.32 2.32 -2.52
N PHE A 129 4.95 3.46 -2.80
CA PHE A 129 4.23 4.69 -3.12
C PHE A 129 3.62 4.67 -4.53
N GLU A 130 4.32 4.10 -5.50
CA GLU A 130 3.79 3.87 -6.85
C GLU A 130 2.49 3.09 -6.78
N ASN A 131 2.45 1.97 -6.05
CA ASN A 131 1.25 1.15 -5.91
C ASN A 131 0.05 1.92 -5.33
N LYS A 132 0.28 2.93 -4.47
CA LYS A 132 -0.81 3.80 -3.97
C LYS A 132 -1.33 4.74 -5.04
N ILE A 133 -0.43 5.36 -5.80
CA ILE A 133 -0.80 6.29 -6.88
C ILE A 133 -1.56 5.51 -7.96
N SER A 134 -1.05 4.36 -8.36
CA SER A 134 -1.70 3.50 -9.36
C SER A 134 -3.06 2.99 -8.88
N ALA A 135 -3.21 2.66 -7.60
CA ALA A 135 -4.52 2.32 -7.03
C ALA A 135 -5.50 3.48 -7.06
N LEU A 136 -5.03 4.70 -6.77
CA LEU A 136 -5.87 5.90 -6.85
C LEU A 136 -6.36 6.11 -8.29
N VAL A 137 -5.44 6.04 -9.27
CA VAL A 137 -5.78 6.15 -10.70
C VAL A 137 -6.74 5.05 -11.13
N ALA A 138 -6.50 3.79 -10.73
CA ALA A 138 -7.38 2.67 -11.06
C ALA A 138 -8.77 2.82 -10.42
N SER A 139 -8.85 3.23 -9.15
CA SER A 139 -10.12 3.41 -8.43
C SER A 139 -11.02 4.50 -9.02
N VAL A 140 -10.43 5.54 -9.62
CA VAL A 140 -11.16 6.66 -10.23
C VAL A 140 -11.40 6.45 -11.72
N GLY A 141 -10.42 5.91 -12.44
CA GLY A 141 -10.42 5.86 -13.89
C GLY A 141 -10.73 4.51 -14.53
N PHE A 142 -10.61 3.40 -13.79
CA PHE A 142 -10.82 2.04 -14.30
C PHE A 142 -12.02 1.35 -13.65
N VAL A 143 -12.05 1.29 -12.31
CA VAL A 143 -13.10 0.57 -11.55
C VAL A 143 -14.51 1.07 -11.90
N PRO A 144 -14.79 2.39 -11.99
CA PRO A 144 -16.12 2.86 -12.35
C PRO A 144 -16.52 2.50 -13.79
N LEU A 145 -15.56 2.41 -14.72
CA LEU A 145 -15.84 2.02 -16.10
C LEU A 145 -16.23 0.55 -16.19
N VAL A 146 -15.51 -0.34 -15.50
CA VAL A 146 -15.85 -1.77 -15.44
C VAL A 146 -17.19 -1.97 -14.72
N ALA A 147 -17.40 -1.30 -13.58
CA ALA A 147 -18.67 -1.36 -12.85
C ALA A 147 -19.86 -0.83 -13.66
N LEU A 148 -19.65 0.21 -14.47
CA LEU A 148 -20.66 0.74 -15.38
C LEU A 148 -20.96 -0.26 -16.51
N ALA A 149 -19.93 -0.88 -17.10
CA ALA A 149 -20.10 -1.93 -18.10
C ALA A 149 -20.92 -3.09 -17.53
N MET A 150 -20.62 -3.53 -16.31
CA MET A 150 -21.40 -4.55 -15.59
C MET A 150 -22.88 -4.15 -15.42
N ALA A 151 -23.17 -2.87 -15.19
CA ALA A 151 -24.54 -2.36 -14.95
C ALA A 151 -25.35 -2.04 -16.22
N GLN A 152 -24.71 -1.87 -17.38
CA GLN A 152 -25.38 -1.42 -18.62
C GLN A 152 -25.80 -2.54 -19.57
N ILE A 153 -25.25 -3.75 -19.42
CA ILE A 153 -25.35 -4.80 -20.45
C ILE A 153 -26.75 -5.43 -20.56
N ASP A 154 -27.57 -5.43 -19.51
CA ASP A 154 -28.93 -6.01 -19.57
C ASP A 154 -30.03 -5.02 -20.00
N LYS A 155 -29.75 -3.71 -20.07
CA LYS A 155 -30.72 -2.72 -20.59
C LYS A 155 -30.94 -2.81 -22.11
N LEU A 156 -30.15 -3.63 -22.80
CA LEU A 156 -30.26 -3.87 -24.24
C LEU A 156 -31.10 -5.12 -24.59
N GLN A 157 -31.71 -5.80 -23.61
CA GLN A 157 -32.81 -6.75 -23.84
C GLN A 157 -34.15 -5.98 -23.87
N PRO A 158 -34.82 -5.86 -25.03
CA PRO A 158 -36.16 -5.30 -25.07
C PRO A 158 -37.15 -6.34 -24.55
N GLN A 159 -37.90 -5.95 -23.52
CA GLN A 159 -39.33 -6.25 -23.36
C GLN A 159 -39.80 -7.62 -23.89
N ALA A 160 -39.55 -8.68 -23.13
CA ALA A 160 -40.31 -9.92 -23.27
C ALA A 160 -40.47 -10.61 -21.91
N VAL A 161 -41.00 -9.88 -20.91
CA VAL A 161 -41.58 -10.50 -19.72
C VAL A 161 -43.03 -10.07 -19.67
N VAL A 162 -43.89 -11.03 -20.01
CA VAL A 162 -45.35 -10.98 -19.88
C VAL A 162 -45.71 -10.55 -18.45
N PRO A 163 -46.63 -9.59 -18.24
CA PRO A 163 -47.06 -9.21 -16.91
C PRO A 163 -47.94 -10.32 -16.33
N SER A 164 -47.39 -11.13 -15.43
CA SER A 164 -48.19 -12.00 -14.58
C SER A 164 -48.64 -11.22 -13.35
N THR A 165 -49.91 -10.83 -13.38
CA THR A 165 -50.70 -10.31 -12.27
C THR A 165 -50.80 -11.34 -11.15
N GLY A 166 -50.53 -10.94 -9.90
CA GLY A 166 -50.87 -11.72 -8.71
C GLY A 166 -50.04 -11.34 -7.50
N GLY A 167 -50.56 -10.43 -6.66
CA GLY A 167 -49.88 -10.00 -5.45
C GLY A 167 -49.94 -11.05 -4.34
N HIS A 168 -48.84 -11.23 -3.63
CA HIS A 168 -48.79 -11.73 -2.25
C HIS A 168 -47.55 -11.16 -1.54
N LEU A 169 -47.74 -10.77 -0.28
CA LEU A 169 -46.69 -10.37 0.65
C LEU A 169 -45.65 -11.50 0.85
N ALA A 170 -44.41 -11.11 1.17
CA ALA A 170 -43.29 -11.88 1.75
C ALA A 170 -42.21 -12.43 0.80
N VAL A 171 -40.96 -12.28 1.29
CA VAL A 171 -39.66 -12.68 0.75
C VAL A 171 -39.24 -11.89 -0.49
N VAL A 172 -38.38 -10.89 -0.29
CA VAL A 172 -37.57 -10.33 -1.37
C VAL A 172 -36.57 -11.41 -1.76
N PRO A 173 -36.67 -12.04 -2.95
CA PRO A 173 -35.71 -13.06 -3.35
C PRO A 173 -34.31 -12.43 -3.39
N VAL A 174 -33.30 -13.10 -2.84
CA VAL A 174 -31.90 -12.62 -2.85
C VAL A 174 -31.46 -12.22 -4.28
N ALA A 175 -31.98 -12.92 -5.29
CA ALA A 175 -31.84 -12.57 -6.70
C ALA A 175 -32.33 -11.15 -7.03
N SER A 176 -33.46 -10.70 -6.50
CA SER A 176 -33.99 -9.35 -6.74
C SER A 176 -33.22 -8.23 -6.03
N ILE A 177 -32.55 -8.53 -4.90
CA ILE A 177 -31.64 -7.58 -4.23
C ILE A 177 -30.34 -7.44 -5.02
N ILE A 178 -29.81 -8.56 -5.51
CA ILE A 178 -28.61 -8.59 -6.35
C ILE A 178 -28.90 -7.88 -7.68
N ASP A 179 -30.04 -8.16 -8.33
CA ASP A 179 -30.48 -7.45 -9.53
C ASP A 179 -30.59 -5.94 -9.26
N PHE A 180 -31.33 -5.51 -8.23
CA PHE A 180 -31.46 -4.08 -7.94
C PHE A 180 -30.11 -3.39 -7.68
N GLY A 181 -29.18 -4.07 -7.01
CA GLY A 181 -27.86 -3.54 -6.70
C GLY A 181 -26.88 -3.50 -7.87
N VAL A 182 -26.96 -4.47 -8.78
CA VAL A 182 -26.14 -4.55 -9.99
C VAL A 182 -26.66 -3.62 -11.09
N HIS A 183 -27.98 -3.48 -11.23
CA HIS A 183 -28.63 -2.68 -12.28
C HIS A 183 -28.68 -1.17 -11.99
N THR A 184 -28.30 -0.77 -10.78
CA THR A 184 -28.25 0.64 -10.36
C THR A 184 -26.80 1.11 -10.31
N PRO A 185 -26.32 1.93 -11.28
CA PRO A 185 -24.94 2.42 -11.32
C PRO A 185 -24.52 3.13 -10.01
N TRP A 186 -25.46 3.77 -9.33
CA TRP A 186 -25.24 4.44 -8.05
C TRP A 186 -24.92 3.48 -6.90
N LEU A 187 -25.23 2.18 -7.01
CA LEU A 187 -24.91 1.17 -6.01
C LEU A 187 -23.75 0.27 -6.48
N SER A 188 -23.76 -0.15 -7.75
CA SER A 188 -22.72 -1.03 -8.30
C SER A 188 -21.34 -0.38 -8.28
N ILE A 189 -21.23 0.93 -8.59
CA ILE A 189 -19.94 1.65 -8.57
C ILE A 189 -19.37 1.74 -7.14
N PRO A 190 -20.10 2.23 -6.11
CA PRO A 190 -19.58 2.20 -4.75
C PRO A 190 -19.23 0.81 -4.24
N VAL A 191 -20.04 -0.21 -4.53
CA VAL A 191 -19.75 -1.59 -4.13
C VAL A 191 -18.47 -2.10 -4.78
N ALA A 192 -18.28 -1.84 -6.07
CA ALA A 192 -17.05 -2.19 -6.79
C ALA A 192 -15.82 -1.45 -6.23
N ILE A 193 -15.96 -0.17 -5.88
CA ILE A 193 -14.89 0.62 -5.24
C ILE A 193 -14.55 0.05 -3.86
N VAL A 194 -15.54 -0.36 -3.07
CA VAL A 194 -15.31 -1.00 -1.76
C VAL A 194 -14.60 -2.34 -1.93
N ALA A 195 -15.08 -3.20 -2.84
CA ALA A 195 -14.48 -4.49 -3.15
C ALA A 195 -13.02 -4.34 -3.63
N PHE A 196 -12.78 -3.41 -4.56
CA PHE A 196 -11.45 -3.02 -5.00
C PHE A 196 -10.59 -2.57 -3.80
N GLY A 197 -11.12 -1.67 -2.98
CA GLY A 197 -10.40 -1.07 -1.86
C GLY A 197 -9.95 -2.09 -0.82
N VAL A 198 -10.79 -3.07 -0.47
CA VAL A 198 -10.43 -4.09 0.54
C VAL A 198 -9.39 -5.08 0.03
N VAL A 199 -9.52 -5.52 -1.23
CA VAL A 199 -8.53 -6.40 -1.87
C VAL A 199 -7.22 -5.66 -2.06
N TRP A 200 -7.27 -4.44 -2.57
CA TRP A 200 -6.10 -3.58 -2.72
C TRP A 200 -5.40 -3.35 -1.38
N LEU A 201 -6.14 -3.03 -0.32
CA LEU A 201 -5.57 -2.78 1.00
C LEU A 201 -4.80 -4.01 1.51
N SER A 202 -5.33 -5.20 1.27
CA SER A 202 -4.70 -6.46 1.67
C SER A 202 -3.46 -6.77 0.83
N SER A 203 -3.52 -6.60 -0.49
CA SER A 203 -2.34 -6.74 -1.36
C SER A 203 -1.27 -5.68 -1.07
N HIS A 204 -1.68 -4.45 -0.79
CA HIS A 204 -0.80 -3.35 -0.45
C HIS A 204 -0.08 -3.57 0.89
N ALA A 205 -0.72 -4.26 1.84
CA ALA A 205 -0.07 -4.70 3.07
C ALA A 205 1.11 -5.65 2.79
N ILE A 206 1.04 -6.48 1.74
CA ILE A 206 2.17 -7.31 1.27
C ILE A 206 3.32 -6.43 0.78
N ASN A 207 3.04 -5.39 -0.02
CA ASN A 207 4.07 -4.41 -0.43
C ASN A 207 4.72 -3.71 0.77
N VAL A 208 3.96 -3.43 1.83
CA VAL A 208 4.52 -2.88 3.08
C VAL A 208 5.46 -3.88 3.76
N LEU A 209 5.07 -5.16 3.85
CA LEU A 209 5.93 -6.19 4.41
C LEU A 209 7.23 -6.35 3.60
N ILE A 210 7.14 -6.32 2.27
CA ILE A 210 8.28 -6.32 1.35
C ILE A 210 9.26 -5.19 1.70
N ALA A 211 8.76 -3.95 1.74
CA ALA A 211 9.57 -2.78 2.02
C ALA A 211 10.26 -2.86 3.40
N LEU A 212 9.53 -3.34 4.42
CA LEU A 212 10.02 -3.45 5.79
C LEU A 212 10.89 -4.70 6.06
N SER A 213 10.80 -5.75 5.24
CA SER A 213 11.49 -7.01 5.53
C SER A 213 13.00 -6.87 5.46
N PRO A 214 13.78 -7.28 6.48
CA PRO A 214 15.24 -7.21 6.41
C PRO A 214 15.85 -8.40 5.66
N PHE A 215 15.05 -9.43 5.33
CA PHE A 215 15.51 -10.70 4.76
C PHE A 215 15.05 -10.85 3.30
N GLY A 216 15.99 -11.03 2.38
CA GLY A 216 15.69 -11.14 0.94
C GLY A 216 14.80 -12.34 0.57
N ILE A 217 14.87 -13.45 1.32
CA ILE A 217 14.04 -14.64 1.08
C ILE A 217 12.56 -14.35 1.38
N VAL A 218 12.30 -13.61 2.47
CA VAL A 218 10.92 -13.23 2.85
C VAL A 218 10.35 -12.27 1.81
N ASP A 219 11.13 -11.30 1.35
CA ASP A 219 10.76 -10.42 0.24
C ASP A 219 10.37 -11.20 -1.03
N ALA A 220 11.24 -12.12 -1.47
CA ALA A 220 10.98 -12.96 -2.64
C ALA A 220 9.71 -13.81 -2.48
N GLY A 221 9.51 -14.42 -1.31
CA GLY A 221 8.32 -15.21 -1.00
C GLY A 221 7.04 -14.38 -1.04
N LEU A 222 7.06 -13.15 -0.51
CA LEU A 222 5.92 -12.23 -0.55
C LEU A 222 5.59 -11.76 -1.98
N LYS A 223 6.60 -11.48 -2.79
CA LYS A 223 6.42 -11.14 -4.22
C LYS A 223 5.85 -12.32 -5.01
N LEU A 224 6.36 -13.53 -4.75
CA LEU A 224 5.86 -14.75 -5.37
C LEU A 224 4.42 -15.03 -4.96
N ALA A 225 4.06 -14.83 -3.69
CA ALA A 225 2.68 -14.98 -3.22
C ALA A 225 1.74 -14.00 -3.96
N LYS A 226 2.16 -12.74 -4.12
CA LYS A 226 1.39 -11.73 -4.87
C LYS A 226 1.23 -12.12 -6.34
N LEU A 227 2.30 -12.56 -6.99
CA LEU A 227 2.25 -13.08 -8.36
C LEU A 227 1.31 -14.28 -8.46
N GLY A 228 1.38 -15.21 -7.50
CA GLY A 228 0.51 -16.37 -7.41
C GLY A 228 -0.97 -16.01 -7.31
N LEU A 229 -1.33 -14.98 -6.53
CA LEU A 229 -2.72 -14.48 -6.46
C LEU A 229 -3.20 -13.94 -7.80
N ILE A 230 -2.37 -13.18 -8.52
CA ILE A 230 -2.70 -12.65 -9.86
C ILE A 230 -2.88 -13.80 -10.84
N THR A 231 -1.95 -14.75 -10.86
CA THR A 231 -2.01 -15.94 -11.71
C THR A 231 -3.22 -16.81 -11.38
N LEU A 232 -3.63 -16.90 -10.11
CA LEU A 232 -4.81 -17.65 -9.70
C LEU A 232 -6.09 -17.03 -10.27
N VAL A 233 -6.24 -15.70 -10.15
CA VAL A 233 -7.41 -14.99 -10.72
C VAL A 233 -7.40 -15.08 -12.24
N ALA A 234 -6.28 -14.77 -12.91
CA ALA A 234 -6.18 -14.81 -14.36
C ALA A 234 -6.32 -16.25 -14.92
N GLY A 235 -5.72 -17.24 -14.27
CA GLY A 235 -5.83 -18.64 -14.69
C GLY A 235 -7.24 -19.18 -14.54
N SER A 236 -7.95 -18.80 -13.47
CA SER A 236 -9.35 -19.22 -13.27
C SER A 236 -10.31 -18.57 -14.26
N THR A 237 -10.13 -17.29 -14.61
CA THR A 237 -10.94 -16.63 -15.66
C THR A 237 -10.71 -17.24 -17.04
N MET A 238 -9.48 -17.66 -17.35
CA MET A 238 -9.16 -18.32 -18.62
C MET A 238 -9.83 -19.70 -18.77
N ILE A 239 -10.04 -20.43 -17.65
CA ILE A 239 -10.73 -21.72 -17.68
C ILE A 239 -12.24 -21.49 -17.85
N HIS A 240 -12.83 -20.62 -17.04
CA HIS A 240 -14.26 -20.32 -17.08
C HIS A 240 -14.56 -18.99 -16.38
N PRO A 241 -15.39 -18.09 -16.96
CA PRO A 241 -15.69 -16.78 -16.36
C PRO A 241 -16.18 -16.85 -14.91
N TYR A 242 -17.07 -17.80 -14.62
CA TYR A 242 -17.62 -17.97 -13.27
C TYR A 242 -16.61 -18.56 -12.28
N ALA A 243 -15.62 -19.31 -12.74
CA ALA A 243 -14.55 -19.79 -11.87
C ALA A 243 -13.68 -18.62 -11.39
N GLY A 244 -13.35 -17.70 -12.31
CA GLY A 244 -12.70 -16.43 -11.98
C GLY A 244 -13.47 -15.60 -10.96
N ALA A 245 -14.80 -15.48 -11.16
CA ALA A 245 -15.66 -14.74 -10.23
C ALA A 245 -15.72 -15.39 -8.85
N LEU A 246 -15.81 -16.72 -8.77
CA LEU A 246 -15.82 -17.46 -7.51
C LEU A 246 -14.50 -17.26 -6.74
N VAL A 247 -13.36 -17.42 -7.41
CA VAL A 247 -12.04 -17.15 -6.82
C VAL A 247 -11.97 -15.70 -6.31
N SER A 248 -12.43 -14.75 -7.12
CA SER A 248 -12.42 -13.34 -6.77
C SER A 248 -13.30 -13.04 -5.55
N LEU A 249 -14.48 -13.64 -5.45
CA LEU A 249 -15.37 -13.50 -4.30
C LEU A 249 -14.71 -14.05 -3.02
N VAL A 250 -14.06 -15.21 -3.11
CA VAL A 250 -13.31 -15.78 -1.97
C VAL A 250 -12.20 -14.83 -1.53
N LEU A 251 -11.45 -14.25 -2.48
CA LEU A 251 -10.41 -13.28 -2.16
C LEU A 251 -10.97 -12.00 -1.53
N ILE A 252 -12.11 -11.50 -1.98
CA ILE A 252 -12.80 -10.34 -1.38
C ILE A 252 -13.18 -10.65 0.07
N VAL A 253 -13.76 -11.82 0.35
CA VAL A 253 -14.13 -12.24 1.71
C VAL A 253 -12.91 -12.33 2.61
N ILE A 254 -11.83 -12.97 2.15
CA ILE A 254 -10.57 -13.04 2.90
C ILE A 254 -10.02 -11.62 3.16
N ALA A 255 -10.05 -10.75 2.15
CA ALA A 255 -9.58 -9.38 2.28
C ALA A 255 -10.41 -8.56 3.29
N LEU A 256 -11.72 -8.77 3.37
CA LEU A 256 -12.59 -8.15 4.37
C LEU A 256 -12.20 -8.57 5.79
N LEU A 257 -11.94 -9.86 6.01
CA LEU A 257 -11.50 -10.37 7.32
C LEU A 257 -10.14 -9.80 7.74
N LEU A 258 -9.25 -9.58 6.77
CA LEU A 258 -7.91 -9.04 7.00
C LEU A 258 -7.85 -7.50 7.04
N ALA A 259 -8.91 -6.79 6.60
CA ALA A 259 -8.89 -5.36 6.37
C ALA A 259 -8.40 -4.54 7.57
N GLY A 260 -8.83 -4.88 8.79
CA GLY A 260 -8.41 -4.15 10.01
C GLY A 260 -6.94 -4.34 10.37
N TRP A 261 -6.34 -5.47 10.00
CA TRP A 261 -4.90 -5.69 10.15
C TRP A 261 -4.12 -5.00 9.03
N SER A 262 -4.57 -5.18 7.78
CA SER A 262 -3.98 -4.59 6.58
C SER A 262 -3.99 -3.06 6.63
N PHE A 263 -5.05 -2.44 7.16
CA PHE A 263 -5.16 -1.00 7.38
C PHE A 263 -4.06 -0.47 8.31
N ARG A 264 -3.91 -1.07 9.49
CA ARG A 264 -2.91 -0.65 10.48
C ARG A 264 -1.49 -0.82 9.94
N LEU A 265 -1.23 -1.93 9.27
CA LEU A 265 0.07 -2.17 8.67
C LEU A 265 0.36 -1.18 7.53
N THR A 266 -0.65 -0.88 6.70
CA THR A 266 -0.54 0.12 5.62
C THR A 266 -0.23 1.50 6.16
N LEU A 267 -0.96 1.95 7.19
CA LEU A 267 -0.72 3.24 7.82
C LEU A 267 0.69 3.30 8.44
N PHE A 268 1.10 2.23 9.12
CA PHE A 268 2.45 2.08 9.66
C PHE A 268 3.51 2.20 8.58
N GLY A 269 3.45 1.37 7.53
CA GLY A 269 4.40 1.38 6.43
C GLY A 269 4.46 2.73 5.70
N THR A 270 3.30 3.37 5.51
CA THR A 270 3.21 4.67 4.81
C THR A 270 3.89 5.77 5.60
N LEU A 271 3.60 5.90 6.90
CA LEU A 271 4.18 6.97 7.72
C LEU A 271 5.67 6.74 7.99
N MET A 272 6.07 5.48 8.29
CA MET A 272 7.48 5.13 8.47
C MET A 272 8.27 5.32 7.18
N GLY A 273 7.73 4.87 6.05
CA GLY A 273 8.36 4.99 4.73
C GLY A 273 8.46 6.43 4.24
N ALA A 274 7.42 7.25 4.44
CA ALA A 274 7.44 8.66 4.07
C ALA A 274 8.50 9.44 4.86
N ASP A 275 8.56 9.22 6.18
CA ASP A 275 9.56 9.89 7.03
C ASP A 275 10.99 9.48 6.65
N PHE A 276 11.19 8.21 6.30
CA PHE A 276 12.47 7.70 5.86
C PHE A 276 12.88 8.25 4.48
N LEU A 277 12.02 8.12 3.46
CA LEU A 277 12.32 8.57 2.09
C LEU A 277 12.50 10.08 1.98
N LEU A 278 11.64 10.85 2.66
CA LEU A 278 11.70 12.32 2.63
C LEU A 278 12.71 12.88 3.63
N ASN A 279 13.37 12.02 4.43
CA ASN A 279 14.27 12.40 5.52
C ASN A 279 13.64 13.50 6.39
N LYS A 280 12.35 13.33 6.71
CA LYS A 280 11.59 14.30 7.49
C LYS A 280 12.15 14.35 8.91
N ARG A 281 12.32 15.55 9.47
CA ARG A 281 12.80 15.76 10.84
C ARG A 281 11.81 16.64 11.58
N ALA A 282 11.46 16.22 12.80
CA ALA A 282 10.66 17.03 13.70
C ALA A 282 11.55 18.10 14.37
N SER A 283 10.93 19.23 14.72
CA SER A 283 11.51 20.27 15.59
C SER A 283 11.13 20.00 17.04
N GLU A 284 11.79 20.69 17.98
CA GLU A 284 11.37 20.68 19.39
C GLU A 284 9.97 21.26 19.60
N ASP A 285 9.56 22.22 18.77
CA ASP A 285 8.21 22.78 18.79
C ASP A 285 7.14 21.73 18.45
N ASP A 286 7.45 20.76 17.58
CA ASP A 286 6.51 19.68 17.23
C ASP A 286 6.23 18.74 18.41
N LEU A 287 7.09 18.73 19.44
CA LEU A 287 6.84 17.94 20.66
C LEU A 287 5.73 18.54 21.52
N LYS A 288 5.51 19.87 21.46
CA LYS A 288 4.48 20.55 22.26
C LYS A 288 3.08 20.05 21.92
N ASP A 289 2.85 19.74 20.64
CA ASP A 289 1.59 19.17 20.17
C ASP A 289 1.40 17.70 20.60
N GLY A 290 2.48 17.02 20.97
CA GLY A 290 2.52 15.60 21.33
C GLY A 290 3.26 14.73 20.32
N VAL A 291 3.85 13.64 20.81
CA VAL A 291 4.72 12.75 20.02
C VAL A 291 3.92 11.64 19.36
N LYS A 292 4.04 11.50 18.04
CA LYS A 292 3.35 10.45 17.27
C LYS A 292 4.16 9.15 17.25
N GLY A 293 3.47 8.03 17.44
CA GLY A 293 4.06 6.70 17.38
C GLY A 293 3.03 5.62 17.13
N PHE A 294 3.47 4.37 17.18
CA PHE A 294 2.67 3.19 16.98
C PHE A 294 2.85 2.23 18.15
N LEU A 295 1.77 1.60 18.60
CA LEU A 295 1.88 0.59 19.65
C LEU A 295 2.75 -0.60 19.20
N ALA A 296 3.75 -0.93 20.00
CA ALA A 296 4.62 -2.09 19.77
C ALA A 296 3.98 -3.40 20.27
N ARG A 297 3.11 -3.30 21.28
CA ARG A 297 2.36 -4.41 21.89
C ARG A 297 0.89 -4.01 22.10
N ARG A 298 0.01 -5.00 22.28
CA ARG A 298 -1.37 -4.76 22.70
C ARG A 298 -1.39 -4.21 24.12
N VAL A 299 -2.07 -3.09 24.32
CA VAL A 299 -2.26 -2.41 25.62
C VAL A 299 -3.75 -2.15 25.77
N ASP A 300 -4.37 -2.56 26.89
CA ASP A 300 -5.81 -2.40 27.18
C ASP A 300 -6.74 -2.75 26.01
N GLY A 301 -6.47 -3.90 25.37
CA GLY A 301 -7.25 -4.38 24.23
C GLY A 301 -6.96 -3.67 22.90
N VAL A 302 -6.19 -2.58 22.89
CA VAL A 302 -5.83 -1.84 21.68
C VAL A 302 -4.74 -2.59 20.91
N PRO A 303 -4.98 -3.01 19.65
CA PRO A 303 -4.04 -3.87 18.95
C PRO A 303 -2.74 -3.17 18.54
N VAL A 304 -1.74 -4.01 18.25
CA VAL A 304 -0.40 -3.63 17.78
C VAL A 304 -0.48 -2.79 16.49
N ARG A 305 0.48 -1.88 16.30
CA ARG A 305 0.56 -0.94 15.16
C ARG A 305 -0.64 0.01 15.03
N THR A 306 -1.37 0.26 16.12
CA THR A 306 -2.33 1.37 16.16
C THR A 306 -1.56 2.69 16.25
N LEU A 307 -1.91 3.65 15.40
CA LEU A 307 -1.32 5.00 15.45
C LEU A 307 -1.82 5.71 16.70
N VAL A 308 -0.89 6.21 17.48
CA VAL A 308 -1.17 6.91 18.73
C VAL A 308 -0.38 8.20 18.84
N LYS A 309 -0.87 9.11 19.68
CA LYS A 309 -0.20 10.35 20.04
C LYS A 309 -0.02 10.38 21.55
N LEU A 310 1.24 10.47 21.98
CA LEU A 310 1.61 10.67 23.37
C LEU A 310 1.42 12.15 23.69
N LYS A 311 0.64 12.45 24.72
CA LYS A 311 0.39 13.80 25.25
C LYS A 311 0.48 13.76 26.78
N HIS A 312 0.54 14.93 27.40
CA HIS A 312 0.30 15.06 28.84
C HIS A 312 -1.19 15.28 29.07
N ASP A 313 -1.73 14.63 30.09
CA ASP A 313 -3.06 14.92 30.62
C ASP A 313 -3.07 16.22 31.43
N ALA A 314 -4.25 16.71 31.81
CA ALA A 314 -4.42 17.87 32.68
C ALA A 314 -3.72 17.71 34.05
N ALA A 315 -3.53 16.47 34.50
CA ALA A 315 -2.78 16.12 35.70
C ALA A 315 -1.25 15.97 35.47
N GLY A 316 -0.75 16.24 34.27
CA GLY A 316 0.68 16.10 33.92
C GLY A 316 1.15 14.66 33.67
N LEU A 317 0.23 13.68 33.65
CA LEU A 317 0.56 12.28 33.40
C LEU A 317 0.61 11.97 31.89
N PRO A 318 1.51 11.09 31.44
CA PRO A 318 1.59 10.68 30.04
C PRO A 318 0.35 9.85 29.64
N THR A 319 -0.41 10.36 28.68
CA THR A 319 -1.59 9.69 28.10
C THR A 319 -1.39 9.41 26.62
N ILE A 320 -1.93 8.28 26.18
CA ILE A 320 -1.95 7.86 24.79
C ILE A 320 -3.34 8.17 24.23
N GLY A 321 -3.43 9.14 23.31
CA GLY A 321 -4.62 9.40 22.51
C GLY A 321 -4.56 8.65 21.18
N PHE A 322 -5.67 8.02 20.75
CA PHE A 322 -5.76 7.34 19.47
C PHE A 322 -7.16 7.43 18.86
N HIS A 323 -7.22 7.43 17.52
CA HIS A 323 -8.49 7.42 16.77
C HIS A 323 -8.66 6.03 16.12
N PRO A 324 -9.64 5.21 16.55
CA PRO A 324 -9.87 3.93 15.91
C PRO A 324 -10.20 4.14 14.41
N TRP A 325 -9.52 3.39 13.52
CA TRP A 325 -9.63 3.58 12.05
C TRP A 325 -9.39 5.00 11.53
N LEU A 326 -8.78 5.90 12.34
CA LEU A 326 -8.62 7.34 12.06
C LEU A 326 -9.92 8.16 11.91
N MET A 327 -11.09 7.52 11.84
CA MET A 327 -12.38 8.20 11.65
C MET A 327 -13.28 8.15 12.89
N LEU A 328 -13.06 7.21 13.80
CA LEU A 328 -13.84 7.10 15.02
C LEU A 328 -13.35 8.10 16.09
N PRO A 329 -14.20 8.43 17.09
CA PRO A 329 -13.86 9.37 18.15
C PRO A 329 -12.55 9.03 18.86
N GLU A 330 -11.83 10.07 19.30
CA GLU A 330 -10.59 9.92 20.06
C GLU A 330 -10.85 9.12 21.35
N ARG A 331 -10.00 8.13 21.60
CA ARG A 331 -9.97 7.34 22.83
C ARG A 331 -8.63 7.55 23.51
N HIS A 332 -8.66 7.55 24.83
CA HIS A 332 -7.47 7.77 25.65
C HIS A 332 -7.17 6.54 26.49
N ILE A 333 -5.88 6.24 26.65
CA ILE A 333 -5.35 5.23 27.54
C ILE A 333 -4.34 5.92 28.46
N THR A 334 -4.52 5.77 29.76
CA THR A 334 -3.55 6.24 30.75
C THR A 334 -2.42 5.23 30.85
N LEU A 335 -1.19 5.66 30.58
CA LEU A 335 -0.04 4.81 30.84
C LEU A 335 0.29 4.85 32.33
N PRO A 336 0.57 3.70 32.96
CA PRO A 336 1.19 3.70 34.28
C PRO A 336 2.53 4.46 34.20
N PRO A 337 2.86 5.33 35.15
CA PRO A 337 4.10 6.13 35.15
C PRO A 337 5.38 5.30 35.34
N ALA A 338 5.32 3.96 35.27
CA ALA A 338 6.41 3.06 35.62
C ALA A 338 7.58 3.17 34.63
N ASP A 339 8.79 3.37 35.14
CA ASP A 339 10.12 3.19 34.53
C ASP A 339 10.16 3.22 32.98
N MET A 340 9.72 4.34 32.39
CA MET A 340 9.80 4.54 30.95
C MET A 340 11.25 4.80 30.54
N VAL A 341 11.70 4.09 29.52
CA VAL A 341 13.04 4.18 28.94
C VAL A 341 12.90 4.45 27.44
N VAL A 342 13.69 5.40 26.92
CA VAL A 342 13.74 5.68 25.48
C VAL A 342 14.95 4.99 24.87
N TYR A 343 14.73 4.16 23.86
CA TYR A 343 15.80 3.55 23.09
C TYR A 343 16.06 4.33 21.80
N LYS A 344 17.31 4.79 21.62
CA LYS A 344 17.84 5.25 20.33
C LYS A 344 17.90 4.04 19.41
N GLY A 345 17.08 4.02 18.36
CA GLY A 345 17.07 2.98 17.33
C GLY A 345 17.69 3.45 16.01
N LEU A 346 18.14 2.50 15.18
CA LEU A 346 18.87 2.83 13.94
C LEU A 346 18.00 3.58 12.93
N LEU A 347 16.75 3.13 12.80
CA LEU A 347 15.75 3.69 11.88
C LEU A 347 14.70 4.54 12.60
N HIS A 348 14.34 4.17 13.83
CA HIS A 348 13.31 4.84 14.61
C HIS A 348 13.60 4.71 16.10
N PRO A 349 13.27 5.72 16.93
CA PRO A 349 13.34 5.58 18.37
C PRO A 349 12.16 4.73 18.90
N THR A 350 12.32 4.12 20.07
CA THR A 350 11.24 3.36 20.72
C THR A 350 11.16 3.72 22.20
N VAL A 351 9.96 3.71 22.76
CA VAL A 351 9.74 3.82 24.21
C VAL A 351 9.40 2.43 24.74
N ALA A 352 9.99 2.06 25.86
CA ALA A 352 9.77 0.80 26.54
C ALA A 352 9.54 1.03 28.03
N HIS A 353 8.87 0.08 28.68
CA HIS A 353 8.75 0.03 30.13
C HIS A 353 9.68 -1.05 30.67
N ARG A 354 10.40 -0.77 31.75
CA ARG A 354 11.17 -1.80 32.46
C ARG A 354 10.18 -2.75 33.14
N ALA A 355 10.39 -4.07 33.01
CA ALA A 355 9.58 -5.05 33.72
C ALA A 355 9.91 -4.99 35.22
N PRO A 356 8.93 -5.12 36.12
CA PRO A 356 9.13 -4.99 37.57
C PRO A 356 10.13 -6.01 38.16
N ASP A 357 10.34 -7.15 37.50
CA ASP A 357 11.16 -8.25 38.04
C ASP A 357 12.66 -8.21 37.67
N GLY A 358 13.17 -7.16 37.01
CA GLY A 358 14.60 -6.95 36.74
C GLY A 358 15.31 -7.98 35.82
N ASN A 359 14.72 -9.17 35.63
CA ASN A 359 15.30 -10.31 34.92
C ASN A 359 14.67 -10.52 33.52
N SER A 360 13.54 -9.84 33.25
CA SER A 360 12.89 -9.81 31.94
C SER A 360 13.20 -8.50 31.25
N GLY A 361 13.83 -8.56 30.07
CA GLY A 361 14.25 -7.37 29.31
C GLY A 361 13.13 -6.33 29.10
N ALA A 362 13.53 -5.08 28.84
CA ALA A 362 12.61 -3.95 28.67
C ALA A 362 11.51 -4.25 27.63
N GLN A 363 10.26 -3.98 28.00
CA GLN A 363 9.10 -4.27 27.17
C GLN A 363 8.76 -3.05 26.32
N HIS A 364 9.07 -3.12 25.02
CA HIS A 364 8.73 -2.06 24.07
C HIS A 364 7.21 -1.82 24.07
N SER A 365 6.80 -0.60 24.40
CA SER A 365 5.40 -0.16 24.40
C SER A 365 5.07 0.64 23.15
N LEU A 366 6.01 1.49 22.69
CA LEU A 366 5.77 2.44 21.61
C LEU A 366 6.93 2.49 20.61
N ILE A 367 6.59 2.43 19.32
CA ILE A 367 7.49 2.68 18.19
C ILE A 367 7.27 4.11 17.72
N LEU A 368 8.24 4.98 17.89
CA LEU A 368 8.13 6.37 17.46
C LEU A 368 8.41 6.50 15.96
N LEU A 369 7.88 7.56 15.35
CA LEU A 369 8.16 7.85 13.95
C LEU A 369 9.65 8.21 13.72
N PRO A 370 10.25 7.88 12.55
CA PRO A 370 11.66 8.18 12.25
C PRO A 370 12.01 9.66 12.33
N ARG A 371 11.02 10.56 12.14
CA ARG A 371 11.23 12.01 12.23
C ARG A 371 11.72 12.51 13.59
N TYR A 372 11.48 11.75 14.66
CA TYR A 372 11.90 12.09 16.01
C TYR A 372 13.33 11.63 16.34
N ARG A 373 14.05 11.10 15.36
CA ARG A 373 15.46 10.76 15.51
C ARG A 373 16.25 12.01 15.88
N ARG A 374 17.13 11.90 16.89
CA ARG A 374 17.90 12.99 17.53
C ARG A 374 17.14 13.83 18.56
N LEU A 375 15.86 13.59 18.78
CA LEU A 375 15.06 14.24 19.82
C LEU A 375 14.82 13.32 21.01
N GLU A 376 15.52 12.19 21.10
CA GLU A 376 15.26 11.17 22.11
C GLU A 376 15.47 11.69 23.53
N GLU A 377 16.46 12.57 23.72
CA GLU A 377 16.75 13.20 25.01
C GLU A 377 15.69 14.24 25.40
N THR A 378 15.22 15.03 24.44
CA THR A 378 14.11 15.99 24.64
C THR A 378 12.79 15.26 24.93
N ILE A 379 12.54 14.14 24.26
CA ILE A 379 11.39 13.26 24.53
C ILE A 379 11.49 12.65 25.93
N ALA A 380 12.67 12.14 26.31
CA ALA A 380 12.86 11.57 27.63
C ALA A 380 12.63 12.59 28.75
N ARG A 381 13.15 13.81 28.60
CA ARG A 381 12.93 14.90 29.57
C ARG A 381 11.48 15.34 29.64
N SER A 382 10.82 15.49 28.49
CA SER A 382 9.43 15.98 28.46
C SER A 382 8.43 15.00 29.05
N TYR A 383 8.64 13.68 28.89
CA TYR A 383 7.72 12.65 29.37
C TYR A 383 8.22 11.89 30.62
N GLY A 384 9.23 12.43 31.32
CA GLY A 384 9.73 11.86 32.57
C GLY A 384 10.38 10.47 32.47
N CYS A 385 10.96 10.13 31.30
CA CYS A 385 11.67 8.87 31.13
C CYS A 385 13.01 8.89 31.89
N GLN A 386 13.32 7.80 32.61
CA GLN A 386 14.47 7.74 33.50
C GLN A 386 15.80 7.75 32.74
N GLU A 387 15.87 7.07 31.60
CA GLU A 387 17.11 6.87 30.86
C GLU A 387 16.89 6.84 29.34
N VAL A 388 17.94 7.21 28.60
CA VAL A 388 18.02 7.05 27.15
C VAL A 388 19.10 6.02 26.82
N MET A 389 18.69 4.87 26.31
CA MET A 389 19.58 3.75 25.99
C MET A 389 19.84 3.64 24.48
N ASP A 390 21.03 3.19 24.07
CA ASP A 390 21.24 2.77 22.68
C ASP A 390 20.66 1.36 22.47
N SER A 391 19.95 1.14 21.36
CA SER A 391 19.48 -0.20 21.01
C SER A 391 20.65 -1.17 20.79
N THR A 392 20.43 -2.46 21.06
CA THR A 392 21.46 -3.52 20.92
C THR A 392 22.09 -3.55 19.53
N LEU A 393 21.28 -3.32 18.48
CA LEU A 393 21.74 -3.21 17.09
C LEU A 393 22.61 -1.96 16.85
N LEU A 394 22.25 -0.82 17.44
CA LEU A 394 23.08 0.40 17.34
C LEU A 394 24.39 0.26 18.11
N ARG A 395 24.38 -0.40 19.26
CA ARG A 395 25.59 -0.74 20.02
C ARG A 395 26.49 -1.66 19.20
N GLY A 396 25.93 -2.69 18.56
CA GLY A 396 26.67 -3.59 17.66
C GLY A 396 27.26 -2.87 16.44
N LEU A 397 26.48 -1.99 15.79
CA LEU A 397 26.97 -1.22 14.63
C LEU A 397 28.03 -0.18 15.02
N LYS A 398 27.87 0.50 16.15
CA LYS A 398 28.88 1.42 16.70
C LYS A 398 30.15 0.68 17.08
N ALA A 399 30.04 -0.49 17.72
CA ALA A 399 31.18 -1.33 18.06
C ALA A 399 31.92 -1.82 16.80
N MET A 400 31.19 -2.26 15.77
CA MET A 400 31.77 -2.65 14.48
C MET A 400 32.44 -1.47 13.77
N ARG A 401 31.81 -0.29 13.76
CA ARG A 401 32.41 0.93 13.19
C ARG A 401 33.66 1.33 13.95
N GLN A 402 33.63 1.28 15.28
CA GLN A 402 34.79 1.60 16.12
C GLN A 402 35.92 0.61 15.89
N TRP A 403 35.62 -0.69 15.79
CA TRP A 403 36.59 -1.72 15.40
C TRP A 403 37.20 -1.44 14.03
N LEU A 404 36.38 -1.07 13.03
CA LEU A 404 36.84 -0.80 11.67
C LEU A 404 37.71 0.46 11.59
N VAL A 405 37.35 1.51 12.33
CA VAL A 405 38.16 2.72 12.49
C VAL A 405 39.49 2.38 13.18
N ASN A 406 39.47 1.59 14.24
CA ASN A 406 40.67 1.15 14.93
C ASN A 406 41.58 0.37 13.98
N MET A 407 41.06 -0.60 13.22
CA MET A 407 41.80 -1.40 12.25
C MET A 407 42.46 -0.53 11.16
N LEU A 408 41.74 0.46 10.63
CA LEU A 408 42.27 1.40 9.63
C LEU A 408 43.31 2.37 10.21
N SER A 409 43.14 2.78 11.48
CA SER A 409 44.11 3.64 12.17
C SER A 409 45.39 2.90 12.57
N THR A 410 45.29 1.63 12.97
CA THR A 410 46.44 0.76 13.27
C THR A 410 47.25 0.47 12.01
N GLY A 411 46.60 0.34 10.84
CA GLY A 411 47.29 0.23 9.55
C GLY A 411 48.08 1.48 9.16
N ARG A 412 47.61 2.68 9.54
CA ARG A 412 48.31 3.94 9.25
C ARG A 412 49.54 4.14 10.14
N ASN A 413 49.44 3.79 11.42
CA ASN A 413 50.57 3.90 12.37
C ASN A 413 51.70 2.89 12.07
N LEU A 414 51.38 1.71 11.51
CA LEU A 414 52.37 0.71 11.08
C LEU A 414 53.15 1.14 9.82
N ILE A 415 52.56 1.98 8.97
CA ILE A 415 53.24 2.52 7.78
C ILE A 415 54.17 3.68 8.18
N GLU A 416 53.75 4.54 9.12
CA GLU A 416 54.59 5.62 9.65
C GLU A 416 55.78 5.08 10.47
N ALA A 417 55.59 4.05 11.30
CA ALA A 417 56.67 3.42 12.07
C ALA A 417 57.70 2.67 11.19
N ARG A 418 57.32 2.23 9.99
CA ARG A 418 58.23 1.59 9.04
C ARG A 418 58.99 2.61 8.17
N GLY A 419 58.44 3.82 8.01
CA GLY A 419 59.11 4.94 7.34
C GLY A 419 60.16 5.64 8.21
N SER A 420 59.98 5.67 9.53
CA SER A 420 60.96 6.24 10.47
C SER A 420 62.11 5.29 10.84
N ALA A 421 62.04 4.01 10.45
CA ALA A 421 63.11 3.03 10.66
C ALA A 421 64.02 2.88 9.42
N SER A 422 63.80 3.68 8.38
CA SER A 422 64.55 3.69 7.12
C SER A 422 65.26 5.01 6.83
N GLU A 423 65.42 5.89 7.82
CA GLU A 423 66.31 7.06 7.76
C GLU A 423 67.57 6.84 8.60
#